data_AF-A0A016T5K3-F1
#
_entry.id   AF-A0A016T5K3-F1
#
_cell.length_a   1.000
_cell.length_b   1.000
_cell.length_c   1.000
_cell.angle_alpha   90.00
_cell.angle_beta   90.00
_cell.angle_gamma   90.00
#
_symmetry.space_group_name_H-M   'P 1'
#
loop_
_entity.id
_entity.type
_entity.pdbx_description
1 polymer ?
#
loop_
_entity_poly.entity_id
_entity_poly.type
_entity_poly.pdbx_seq_one_letter_code
_entity_poly.pdbx_strand_id
1 'polypeptide(L)'
;MTNNLKPGIINRKRAAWAAYNTIKPAVFEIKNQKLRAELFNSTVIPALCHGSETWTLTKAMEAQLKTTQASIERHMVGHTLRRQPCEGLHNSDIRSLFKVTDALEYANHSKHR
;
A
#
# COMPACT_ATOMS: atom_id res chain seq x y z
N MET A 1 -22.59 8.28 -8.65
CA MET A 1 -22.74 7.09 -7.79
C MET A 1 -22.14 7.40 -6.43
N THR A 2 -22.98 7.40 -5.40
CA THR A 2 -22.67 7.92 -4.07
C THR A 2 -21.65 7.01 -3.37
N ASN A 3 -20.47 7.59 -3.16
CA ASN A 3 -19.38 7.10 -2.34
C ASN A 3 -19.82 6.93 -0.88
N ASN A 4 -20.66 5.93 -0.59
CA ASN A 4 -20.82 5.41 0.77
C ASN A 4 -19.60 4.54 1.11
N LEU A 5 -18.41 5.13 1.01
CA LEU A 5 -17.21 4.52 1.57
C LEU A 5 -17.45 4.45 3.08
N LYS A 6 -17.51 3.23 3.64
CA LYS A 6 -17.50 3.04 5.09
C LYS A 6 -16.35 3.88 5.66
N PRO A 7 -16.58 4.76 6.65
CA PRO A 7 -15.58 5.71 7.13
C PRO A 7 -14.25 5.05 7.52
N GLY A 8 -14.30 3.79 7.95
CA GLY A 8 -13.11 2.99 8.25
C GLY A 8 -12.10 2.87 7.09
N ILE A 9 -12.53 2.72 5.83
CA ILE A 9 -11.56 2.57 4.71
C ILE A 9 -10.91 3.89 4.37
N ILE A 10 -11.69 4.98 4.35
CA ILE A 10 -11.15 6.32 4.09
C ILE A 10 -10.07 6.64 5.13
N ASN A 11 -10.36 6.36 6.41
CA ASN A 11 -9.41 6.61 7.49
C ASN A 11 -8.13 5.78 7.36
N ARG A 12 -8.23 4.51 6.97
CA ARG A 12 -7.06 3.64 6.72
C ARG A 12 -6.23 4.12 5.54
N LYS A 13 -6.86 4.52 4.44
CA LYS A 13 -6.16 5.10 3.30
C LYS A 13 -5.37 6.34 3.74
N ARG A 14 -6.00 7.22 4.53
CA ARG A 14 -5.34 8.40 5.11
C ARG A 14 -4.19 8.00 6.05
N ALA A 15 -4.39 7.03 6.92
CA ALA A 15 -3.38 6.55 7.85
C ALA A 15 -2.16 5.94 7.13
N ALA A 16 -2.39 5.14 6.09
CA ALA A 16 -1.33 4.57 5.26
C ALA A 16 -0.53 5.66 4.54
N TRP A 17 -1.19 6.68 3.98
CA TRP A 17 -0.51 7.83 3.39
C TRP A 17 0.25 8.66 4.42
N ALA A 18 -0.30 8.84 5.62
CA ALA A 18 0.38 9.54 6.71
C ALA A 18 1.64 8.77 7.16
N ALA A 19 1.54 7.46 7.36
CA ALA A 19 2.67 6.59 7.70
C ALA A 19 3.74 6.59 6.60
N TYR A 20 3.34 6.60 5.32
CA TYR A 20 4.29 6.76 4.23
C TYR A 20 4.99 8.12 4.29
N ASN A 21 4.26 9.21 4.53
CA ASN A 21 4.83 10.55 4.59
C ASN A 21 5.87 10.69 5.71
N THR A 22 5.73 9.98 6.83
CA THR A 22 6.74 9.99 7.91
C THR A 22 8.03 9.26 7.52
N ILE A 23 7.93 8.16 6.76
CA ILE A 23 9.11 7.39 6.32
C ILE A 23 9.67 7.86 4.97
N LYS A 24 8.93 8.71 4.24
CA LYS A 24 9.24 9.18 2.90
C LYS A 24 10.71 9.61 2.75
N PRO A 25 11.29 10.50 3.58
CA PRO A 25 12.69 10.89 3.43
C PRO A 25 13.64 9.70 3.53
N ALA A 26 13.48 8.83 4.54
CA ALA A 26 14.31 7.64 4.71
C ALA A 26 14.20 6.68 3.51
N VAL A 27 12.99 6.51 2.96
CA VAL A 27 12.76 5.68 1.78
C VAL A 27 13.47 6.22 0.53
N PHE A 28 13.69 7.53 0.42
CA PHE A 28 14.44 8.13 -0.69
C PHE A 28 15.96 8.09 -0.48
N GLU A 29 16.42 8.11 0.77
CA GLU A 29 17.85 8.04 1.12
C GLU A 29 18.41 6.60 1.02
N ILE A 30 17.61 5.60 1.38
CA ILE A 30 18.03 4.20 1.35
C ILE A 30 18.18 3.75 -0.10
N LYS A 31 19.43 3.46 -0.51
CA LYS A 31 19.74 2.86 -1.83
C LYS A 31 19.36 1.37 -1.92
N ASN A 32 19.38 0.66 -0.78
CA ASN A 32 19.09 -0.77 -0.76
C ASN A 32 17.58 -1.02 -0.84
N GLN A 33 17.16 -1.60 -1.96
CA GLN A 33 15.77 -1.91 -2.24
C GLN A 33 15.09 -2.81 -1.19
N LYS A 34 15.82 -3.78 -0.64
CA LYS A 34 15.28 -4.70 0.38
C LYS A 34 14.93 -3.96 1.67
N LEU A 35 15.82 -3.06 2.11
CA LEU A 35 15.60 -2.25 3.32
C LEU A 35 14.43 -1.27 3.15
N ARG A 36 14.24 -0.70 1.95
CA ARG A 36 13.06 0.12 1.63
C ARG A 36 11.77 -0.68 1.78
N ALA A 37 11.77 -1.91 1.25
CA ALA A 37 10.63 -2.81 1.32
C ALA A 37 10.32 -3.24 2.76
N GLU A 38 11.33 -3.57 3.55
CA GLU A 38 11.18 -3.91 4.98
C GLU A 38 10.62 -2.75 5.79
N LEU A 39 11.12 -1.52 5.57
CA LEU A 39 10.60 -0.31 6.21
C LEU A 39 9.15 -0.03 5.81
N PHE A 40 8.81 -0.24 4.54
CA PHE A 40 7.44 -0.12 4.05
C PHE A 40 6.51 -1.17 4.69
N ASN A 41 6.94 -2.42 4.72
CA ASN A 41 6.20 -3.54 5.30
C ASN A 41 5.97 -3.38 6.81
N SER A 42 6.89 -2.73 7.54
CA SER A 42 6.76 -2.53 8.98
C SER A 42 5.89 -1.34 9.36
N THR A 43 5.63 -0.40 8.44
CA THR A 43 4.94 0.87 8.76
C THR A 43 3.65 1.08 7.97
N VAL A 44 3.70 0.98 6.64
CA VAL A 44 2.59 1.30 5.74
C VAL A 44 1.58 0.16 5.68
N ILE A 45 2.05 -1.09 5.59
CA ILE A 45 1.18 -2.27 5.53
C ILE A 45 0.32 -2.40 6.80
N PRO A 46 0.86 -2.28 8.03
CA PRO A 46 0.04 -2.33 9.25
C PRO A 46 -0.97 -1.19 9.32
N ALA A 47 -0.59 0.04 8.94
CA ALA A 47 -1.51 1.18 8.92
C ALA A 47 -2.67 0.99 7.92
N LEU A 48 -2.39 0.34 6.78
CA LEU A 48 -3.38 0.04 5.75
C LEU A 48 -4.32 -1.11 6.16
N CYS A 49 -3.80 -2.11 6.87
CA CYS A 49 -4.52 -3.33 7.25
C CYS A 49 -5.12 -3.28 8.66
N HIS A 50 -4.91 -2.19 9.42
CA HIS A 50 -5.36 -2.07 10.79
C HIS A 50 -6.87 -2.30 10.92
N GLY A 51 -7.27 -3.19 11.84
CA GLY A 51 -8.66 -3.56 12.04
C GLY A 51 -9.27 -4.31 10.85
N SER A 52 -8.47 -5.08 10.10
CA SER A 52 -8.98 -6.09 9.14
C SER A 52 -9.42 -7.38 9.83
N GLU A 53 -8.97 -7.60 11.06
CA GLU A 53 -9.36 -8.72 11.93
C GLU A 53 -10.83 -8.67 12.35
N THR A 54 -11.34 -7.46 12.59
CA THR A 54 -12.69 -7.24 13.14
C THR A 54 -13.77 -7.04 12.07
N TRP A 55 -13.42 -7.06 10.78
CA TRP A 55 -14.35 -6.77 9.69
C TRP A 55 -14.27 -7.78 8.55
N THR A 56 -15.43 -8.12 7.98
CA THR A 56 -15.49 -8.87 6.72
C THR A 56 -14.93 -8.01 5.58
N LEU A 57 -13.76 -8.38 5.07
CA LEU A 57 -13.20 -7.81 3.84
C LEU A 57 -14.13 -8.17 2.68
N THR A 58 -14.88 -7.19 2.18
CA THR A 58 -15.62 -7.38 0.93
C THR A 58 -14.67 -7.16 -0.26
N LYS A 59 -14.94 -7.78 -1.41
CA LYS A 59 -14.12 -7.64 -2.63
C LYS A 59 -13.87 -6.17 -3.02
N ALA A 60 -14.84 -5.29 -2.78
CA ALA A 60 -14.70 -3.85 -3.03
C ALA A 60 -13.65 -3.21 -2.12
N MET A 61 -13.58 -3.62 -0.85
CA MET A 61 -12.59 -3.12 0.10
C MET A 61 -11.19 -3.61 -0.27
N GLU A 62 -11.06 -4.88 -0.65
CA GLU A 62 -9.80 -5.46 -1.10
C GLU A 62 -9.25 -4.72 -2.33
N ALA A 63 -10.11 -4.45 -3.32
CA ALA A 63 -9.74 -3.69 -4.50
C ALA A 63 -9.24 -2.27 -4.14
N GLN A 64 -9.89 -1.61 -3.17
CA GLN A 64 -9.46 -0.30 -2.69
C GLN A 64 -8.14 -0.33 -1.92
N LEU A 65 -7.90 -1.35 -1.10
CA LEU A 65 -6.63 -1.53 -0.40
C LEU A 65 -5.49 -1.76 -1.40
N LYS A 66 -5.68 -2.68 -2.36
CA LYS A 66 -4.72 -2.94 -3.46
C LYS A 66 -4.42 -1.69 -4.27
N THR A 67 -5.45 -0.91 -4.61
CA THR A 67 -5.28 0.35 -5.35
C THR A 67 -4.48 1.38 -4.56
N THR A 68 -4.69 1.45 -3.24
CA THR A 68 -3.98 2.38 -2.36
C THR A 68 -2.53 1.97 -2.21
N GLN A 69 -2.25 0.69 -1.95
CA GLN A 69 -0.89 0.14 -1.89
C GLN A 69 -0.13 0.43 -3.20
N ALA A 70 -0.69 0.08 -4.36
CA ALA A 70 -0.06 0.34 -5.65
C ALA A 70 0.19 1.83 -5.90
N SER A 71 -0.68 2.72 -5.39
CA SER A 71 -0.46 4.16 -5.50
C SER A 71 0.73 4.66 -4.69
N ILE A 72 0.96 4.10 -3.49
CA ILE A 72 2.10 4.47 -2.65
C ILE A 72 3.39 3.86 -3.23
N GLU A 73 3.35 2.60 -3.68
CA GLU A 73 4.46 1.93 -4.35
C GLU A 73 4.93 2.74 -5.58
N ARG A 74 4.00 3.22 -6.41
CA ARG A 74 4.30 4.13 -7.54
C ARG A 74 4.97 5.42 -7.11
N HIS A 75 4.49 6.03 -6.03
CA HIS A 75 5.07 7.27 -5.54
C HIS A 75 6.50 7.04 -5.00
N MET A 76 6.78 5.86 -4.44
CA MET A 76 8.09 5.48 -3.94
C MET A 76 9.14 5.26 -5.04
N VAL A 77 8.72 4.85 -6.24
CA VAL A 77 9.58 4.75 -7.43
C VAL A 77 9.74 6.04 -8.21
N GLY A 78 8.99 7.09 -7.85
CA GLY A 78 8.99 8.34 -8.60
C GLY A 78 8.21 8.29 -9.92
N HIS A 79 7.45 7.23 -10.15
CA HIS A 79 6.58 7.13 -11.33
C HIS A 79 5.21 7.76 -11.03
N THR A 80 4.73 8.57 -11.97
CA THR A 80 3.37 9.10 -11.92
C THR A 80 2.43 8.23 -12.74
N LEU A 81 1.14 8.25 -12.43
CA LEU A 81 0.10 7.54 -13.20
C LEU A 81 0.14 7.88 -14.70
N ARG A 82 0.57 9.09 -15.04
CA ARG A 82 0.70 9.55 -16.44
C ARG A 82 1.98 9.04 -17.11
N ARG A 83 3.09 8.94 -16.37
CA ARG A 83 4.37 8.44 -16.90
C ARG A 83 4.44 6.93 -17.00
N GLN A 84 3.74 6.22 -16.11
CA GLN A 84 3.78 4.78 -16.03
C GLN A 84 3.44 4.08 -17.39
N PRO A 85 2.36 4.45 -18.11
CA PRO A 85 2.08 3.86 -19.43
C PRO A 85 3.08 4.28 -20.51
N CYS A 86 3.64 5.49 -20.42
CA CYS A 86 4.66 5.98 -21.36
C CYS A 86 5.98 5.20 -21.24
N GLU A 87 6.25 4.64 -20.07
CA GLU A 87 7.43 3.80 -19.77
C GLU A 87 7.13 2.30 -19.94
N GLY A 88 5.91 1.94 -20.36
CA GLY A 88 5.50 0.55 -20.58
C GLY A 88 5.34 -0.29 -19.30
N LEU A 89 5.30 0.35 -18.13
CA LEU A 89 5.33 -0.33 -16.83
C LEU A 89 3.92 -0.71 -16.35
N HIS A 90 3.68 -1.99 -16.11
CA HIS A 90 2.49 -2.48 -15.42
C HIS A 90 2.66 -2.39 -13.89
N ASN A 91 1.53 -2.41 -13.16
CA ASN A 91 1.58 -2.47 -11.68
C ASN A 91 2.29 -3.74 -11.18
N SER A 92 2.26 -4.83 -11.96
CA SER A 92 3.03 -6.06 -11.66
C SER A 92 4.53 -5.82 -11.66
N ASP A 93 5.03 -5.01 -12.60
CA ASP A 93 6.46 -4.71 -12.73
C ASP A 93 6.93 -3.88 -11.54
N ILE A 94 6.11 -2.90 -11.13
CA ILE A 94 6.34 -2.07 -9.94
C ILE A 94 6.32 -2.94 -8.67
N ARG A 95 5.42 -3.92 -8.59
CA ARG A 95 5.36 -4.87 -7.46
C ARG A 95 6.61 -5.75 -7.41
N SER A 96 7.05 -6.25 -8.57
CA SER A 96 8.23 -7.10 -8.72
C SER A 96 9.51 -6.38 -8.28
N LEU A 97 9.57 -5.05 -8.46
CA LEU A 97 10.73 -4.27 -8.06
C LEU A 97 10.95 -4.28 -6.54
N PHE A 98 9.90 -4.27 -5.71
CA PHE A 98 10.04 -4.04 -4.27
C PHE A 98 9.86 -5.28 -3.39
N LYS A 99 9.34 -6.41 -3.90
CA LYS A 99 9.05 -7.62 -3.07
C LYS A 99 8.29 -7.27 -1.77
N VAL A 100 7.41 -6.27 -1.83
CA VAL A 100 6.57 -5.81 -0.71
C VAL A 100 5.48 -6.84 -0.47
N THR A 101 5.14 -7.07 0.79
CA THR A 101 4.09 -8.02 1.18
C THR A 101 2.73 -7.50 0.70
N ASP A 102 1.88 -8.38 0.16
CA ASP A 102 0.53 -7.97 -0.22
C ASP A 102 -0.28 -7.64 1.05
N ALA A 103 -0.94 -6.49 1.06
CA ALA A 103 -1.77 -6.06 2.19
C ALA A 103 -2.86 -7.09 2.53
N LEU A 104 -3.38 -7.82 1.54
CA LEU A 104 -4.39 -8.86 1.76
C LEU A 104 -3.80 -10.11 2.41
N GLU A 105 -2.60 -10.52 2.00
CA GLU A 105 -1.87 -11.62 2.65
C GLU A 105 -1.61 -11.26 4.11
N TYR A 106 -1.09 -10.05 4.37
CA TYR A 106 -0.85 -9.57 5.73
C TYR A 106 -2.12 -9.56 6.58
N ALA A 107 -3.23 -9.05 6.04
CA ALA A 107 -4.52 -9.01 6.74
C ALA A 107 -5.11 -10.40 7.03
N ASN A 108 -4.81 -11.40 6.19
CA ASN A 108 -5.23 -12.77 6.46
C ASN A 108 -4.35 -13.45 7.50
N HIS A 109 -3.04 -13.18 7.49
CA HIS A 109 -2.14 -13.65 8.54
C HIS A 109 -2.46 -13.03 9.91
N SER A 110 -2.90 -11.77 9.96
CA SER A 110 -3.19 -11.09 11.22
C SER A 110 -4.48 -11.59 11.90
N LYS A 111 -5.43 -12.15 11.15
CA LYS A 111 -6.66 -12.79 11.70
C LYS A 111 -6.38 -14.02 12.57
N HIS A 112 -5.21 -14.63 12.43
CA HIS A 112 -4.81 -15.84 13.15
C HIS A 112 -3.77 -15.57 14.23
N ARG A 113 -3.48 -14.30 14.52
CA ARG A 113 -2.52 -13.89 15.54
C ARG A 113 -3.23 -13.54 16.85
#